data_AF-A0A3D4NDQ7-F1
#
_entry.id   AF-A0A3D4NDQ7-F1
#
_cell.length_a   1.000
_cell.length_b   1.000
_cell.length_c   1.000
_cell.angle_alpha   90.00
_cell.angle_beta   90.00
_cell.angle_gamma   90.00
#
_symmetry.space_group_name_H-M   'P 1'
#
loop_
_entity.id
_entity.type
_entity.pdbx_description
1 polymer ?
#
loop_
_entity_poly.entity_id
_entity_poly.type
_entity_poly.pdbx_seq_one_letter_code
_entity_poly.pdbx_strand_id
1 'polypeptide(L)'
;MKKTLNQSTFSLLSLVLVLGLALTGCGTTSTTPTFETSSTSEAEATATEALIATEAPSAETGDCLIGSWNLTDFSSYMDSIKSNISQESNGDITFTSGDFSGNATFVFNPDNTSSLITDNFTQSFTMIMSLSDQPIEIPITLIINGKSTAEYTIEGKNITFSNQNENDILIAVDVAGSMTTMTQSLFGDPGTQKLYQYDCIDSNTLSLKVIAVDNMDLAPLMLNKVQ
;
A
#
# COMPACT_ATOMS: atom_id res chain seq x y z
N MET A 1 45.96 -2.04 8.88
CA MET A 1 44.71 -2.66 9.37
C MET A 1 43.53 -2.01 8.65
N LYS A 2 42.96 -2.67 7.64
CA LYS A 2 41.73 -2.20 6.98
C LYS A 2 40.56 -2.54 7.90
N LYS A 3 39.81 -1.54 8.36
CA LYS A 3 38.52 -1.74 9.01
C LYS A 3 37.58 -2.35 7.97
N THR A 4 37.36 -3.66 8.04
CA THR A 4 36.21 -4.32 7.42
C THR A 4 34.96 -3.77 8.09
N LEU A 5 34.39 -2.73 7.48
CA LEU A 5 33.07 -2.24 7.84
C LEU A 5 32.08 -3.39 7.56
N ASN A 6 31.32 -3.73 8.60
CA ASN A 6 30.44 -4.89 8.68
C ASN A 6 29.47 -4.94 7.49
N GLN A 7 29.65 -5.91 6.59
CA GLN A 7 28.75 -6.16 5.46
C GLN A 7 27.34 -6.58 5.94
N SER A 8 27.26 -7.15 7.16
CA SER A 8 26.02 -7.52 7.85
C SER A 8 25.12 -6.33 8.22
N THR A 9 25.69 -5.17 8.59
CA THR A 9 24.88 -3.99 8.95
C THR A 9 24.25 -3.30 7.74
N PHE A 10 24.82 -3.46 6.54
CA PHE A 10 24.23 -2.94 5.30
C PHE A 10 23.03 -3.77 4.84
N SER A 11 23.03 -5.09 5.11
CA SER A 11 21.93 -5.99 4.70
C SER A 11 20.68 -5.82 5.57
N LEU A 12 20.84 -5.58 6.87
CA LEU A 12 19.72 -5.30 7.79
C LEU A 12 19.03 -3.96 7.49
N LEU A 13 19.79 -2.95 7.04
CA LEU A 13 19.24 -1.66 6.62
C LEU A 13 18.42 -1.78 5.32
N SER A 14 18.86 -2.60 4.37
CA SER A 14 18.11 -2.92 3.15
C SER A 14 16.83 -3.70 3.43
N LEU A 15 16.82 -4.57 4.44
CA LEU A 15 15.67 -5.39 4.81
C LEU A 15 14.54 -4.59 5.48
N VAL A 16 14.89 -3.62 6.33
CA VAL A 16 13.93 -2.62 6.85
C VAL A 16 13.44 -1.71 5.73
N LEU A 17 14.30 -1.40 4.74
CA LEU A 17 13.89 -0.69 3.54
C LEU A 17 12.90 -1.51 2.70
N VAL A 18 13.12 -2.82 2.49
CA VAL A 18 12.25 -3.68 1.66
C VAL A 18 10.87 -3.89 2.31
N LEU A 19 10.80 -4.03 3.63
CA LEU A 19 9.51 -4.05 4.34
C LEU A 19 8.75 -2.73 4.23
N GLY A 20 9.45 -1.59 4.16
CA GLY A 20 8.84 -0.30 3.82
C GLY A 20 8.52 -0.15 2.33
N LEU A 21 9.36 -0.69 1.43
CA LEU A 21 9.19 -0.60 -0.02
C LEU A 21 8.06 -1.50 -0.55
N ALA A 22 7.65 -2.54 0.19
CA ALA A 22 6.41 -3.25 -0.09
C ALA A 22 5.16 -2.36 0.10
N LEU A 23 5.30 -1.20 0.74
CA LEU A 23 4.26 -0.17 0.88
C LEU A 23 4.54 1.10 0.04
N THR A 24 5.78 1.29 -0.44
CA THR A 24 6.16 2.42 -1.28
C THR A 24 6.73 1.93 -2.61
N GLY A 25 5.89 1.91 -3.65
CA GLY A 25 6.32 1.65 -5.03
C GLY A 25 7.31 2.72 -5.49
N CYS A 26 8.61 2.41 -5.48
CA CYS A 26 9.67 3.34 -5.85
C CYS A 26 10.12 3.08 -7.28
N GLY A 27 9.73 3.97 -8.20
CA GLY A 27 10.17 3.98 -9.60
C GLY A 27 10.63 5.37 -10.01
N THR A 28 11.93 5.51 -10.24
CA THR A 28 12.63 6.74 -10.63
C THR A 28 12.30 7.24 -12.05
N THR A 29 12.08 8.55 -12.17
CA THR A 29 12.51 9.52 -13.22
C THR A 29 11.40 10.47 -13.70
N SER A 30 11.39 11.66 -13.11
CA SER A 30 10.61 12.82 -13.54
C SER A 30 11.13 13.33 -14.88
N THR A 31 10.32 13.23 -15.92
CA THR A 31 10.52 13.98 -17.17
C THR A 31 9.44 15.04 -17.27
N THR A 32 9.82 16.30 -17.03
CA THR A 32 8.95 17.48 -17.10
C THR A 32 8.51 17.74 -18.54
N PRO A 33 7.21 17.88 -18.84
CA PRO A 33 6.78 18.55 -20.05
C PRO A 33 6.74 20.07 -19.80
N THR A 34 7.55 20.79 -20.56
CA THR A 34 7.49 22.25 -20.73
C THR A 34 6.15 22.65 -21.34
N PHE A 35 5.38 23.49 -20.64
CA PHE A 35 4.23 24.18 -21.23
C PHE A 35 4.72 25.46 -21.90
N GLU A 36 4.67 25.51 -23.24
CA GLU A 36 4.68 26.76 -23.98
C GLU A 36 3.26 27.31 -24.10
N THR A 37 3.05 28.46 -23.46
CA THR A 37 1.89 29.31 -23.67
C THR A 37 1.99 29.98 -25.04
N SER A 38 0.95 29.86 -25.86
CA SER A 38 0.70 30.78 -26.95
C SER A 38 -0.79 31.04 -27.09
N SER A 39 -1.17 32.24 -26.66
CA SER A 39 -2.43 32.94 -26.94
C SER A 39 -2.55 33.27 -28.43
N THR A 40 -3.77 33.26 -29.00
CA THR A 40 -4.36 34.35 -29.83
C THR A 40 -5.74 33.98 -30.44
N SER A 41 -6.69 34.90 -30.23
CA SER A 41 -7.85 35.34 -31.06
C SER A 41 -9.06 34.45 -31.39
N GLU A 42 -10.20 34.87 -30.81
CA GLU A 42 -11.48 35.26 -31.44
C GLU A 42 -11.91 34.62 -32.77
N ALA A 43 -13.08 33.94 -32.74
CA ALA A 43 -14.10 34.02 -33.78
C ALA A 43 -15.48 33.60 -33.23
N GLU A 44 -16.44 34.50 -33.40
CA GLU A 44 -17.88 34.42 -33.12
C GLU A 44 -18.59 33.59 -34.21
N ALA A 45 -19.43 32.62 -33.84
CA ALA A 45 -20.52 32.12 -34.68
C ALA A 45 -21.53 31.26 -33.89
N THR A 46 -22.77 31.76 -33.86
CA THR A 46 -24.01 31.17 -33.38
C THR A 46 -24.33 29.80 -34.02
N ALA A 47 -24.65 28.79 -33.20
CA ALA A 47 -25.34 27.58 -33.65
C ALA A 47 -26.24 26.99 -32.54
N THR A 48 -27.53 26.94 -32.86
CA THR A 48 -28.68 26.24 -32.25
C THR A 48 -28.34 25.04 -31.36
N GLU A 49 -28.68 25.14 -30.07
CA GLU A 49 -28.66 24.02 -29.12
C GLU A 49 -29.81 23.04 -29.43
N ALA A 50 -29.46 21.89 -29.99
CA ALA A 50 -30.29 20.70 -29.92
C ALA A 50 -30.19 20.12 -28.51
N LEU A 51 -31.34 19.87 -27.88
CA LEU A 51 -31.46 19.18 -26.60
C LEU A 51 -30.81 17.79 -26.71
N ILE A 52 -29.58 17.68 -26.22
CA ILE A 52 -28.94 16.39 -25.94
C ILE A 52 -29.64 15.88 -24.68
N ALA A 53 -30.37 14.78 -24.83
CA ALA A 53 -30.87 14.03 -23.70
C ALA A 53 -29.67 13.70 -22.79
N THR A 54 -29.68 14.26 -21.59
CA THR A 54 -28.79 13.82 -20.51
C THR A 54 -29.11 12.36 -20.25
N GLU A 55 -28.30 11.45 -20.79
CA GLU A 55 -28.18 10.11 -20.22
C GLU A 55 -27.81 10.32 -18.75
N ALA A 56 -28.70 9.87 -17.86
CA ALA A 56 -28.37 9.76 -16.46
C ALA A 56 -27.08 8.92 -16.34
N PRO A 57 -26.14 9.27 -15.45
CA PRO A 57 -24.92 8.50 -15.31
C PRO A 57 -25.29 7.04 -15.04
N SER A 58 -24.87 6.16 -15.95
CA SER A 58 -24.82 4.73 -15.69
C SER A 58 -24.05 4.53 -14.39
N ALA A 59 -24.56 3.71 -13.47
CA ALA A 59 -23.81 3.30 -12.30
C ALA A 59 -22.54 2.57 -12.79
N GLU A 60 -21.43 3.30 -12.85
CA GLU A 60 -20.16 2.76 -13.31
C GLU A 60 -19.47 2.00 -12.18
N THR A 61 -18.90 0.85 -12.56
CA THR A 61 -17.91 0.02 -11.87
C THR A 61 -17.22 0.71 -10.66
N GLY A 62 -17.73 0.46 -9.45
CA GLY A 62 -17.28 1.10 -8.20
C GLY A 62 -18.28 0.99 -7.04
N ASP A 63 -19.53 0.65 -7.35
CA ASP A 63 -20.64 0.66 -6.38
C ASP A 63 -20.44 -0.31 -5.19
N CYS A 64 -19.79 -1.45 -5.43
CA CYS A 64 -19.52 -2.43 -4.37
C CYS A 64 -18.30 -2.08 -3.50
N LEU A 65 -17.39 -1.20 -3.96
CA LEU A 65 -16.23 -0.77 -3.17
C LEU A 65 -16.65 0.20 -2.06
N ILE A 66 -17.68 1.01 -2.32
CA ILE A 66 -18.18 2.01 -1.37
C ILE A 66 -18.65 1.35 -0.08
N GLY A 67 -18.14 1.86 1.03
CA GLY A 67 -18.46 1.37 2.37
C GLY A 67 -17.22 1.30 3.27
N SER A 68 -17.43 0.69 4.44
CA SER A 68 -16.38 0.42 5.41
C SER A 68 -16.05 -1.08 5.41
N TRP A 69 -14.77 -1.40 5.49
CA TRP A 69 -14.24 -2.74 5.30
C TRP A 69 -13.16 -3.04 6.34
N ASN A 70 -13.38 -4.05 7.18
CA ASN A 70 -12.39 -4.50 8.16
C ASN A 70 -11.46 -5.54 7.56
N LEU A 71 -10.17 -5.39 7.78
CA LEU A 71 -9.19 -6.44 7.56
C LEU A 71 -9.42 -7.56 8.56
N THR A 72 -9.77 -8.74 8.04
CA THR A 72 -10.12 -9.91 8.88
C THR A 72 -9.08 -11.00 8.86
N ASP A 73 -8.26 -11.02 7.82
CA ASP A 73 -7.12 -11.91 7.70
C ASP A 73 -5.96 -11.18 7.01
N PHE A 74 -4.83 -11.16 7.69
CA PHE A 74 -3.57 -10.58 7.19
C PHE A 74 -2.49 -11.65 6.96
N SER A 75 -2.72 -12.91 7.35
CA SER A 75 -1.68 -13.94 7.33
C SER A 75 -1.23 -14.25 5.91
N SER A 76 -2.18 -14.41 4.98
CA SER A 76 -1.87 -14.73 3.57
C SER A 76 -1.02 -13.63 2.91
N TYR A 77 -1.32 -12.36 3.19
CA TYR A 77 -0.54 -11.23 2.72
C TYR A 77 0.87 -11.26 3.30
N MET A 78 1.01 -11.44 4.62
CA MET A 78 2.32 -11.50 5.28
C MET A 78 3.15 -12.71 4.84
N ASP A 79 2.53 -13.87 4.62
CA ASP A 79 3.23 -15.05 4.13
C ASP A 79 3.73 -14.86 2.71
N SER A 80 3.00 -14.10 1.88
CA SER A 80 3.51 -13.71 0.56
C SER A 80 4.74 -12.81 0.64
N ILE A 81 4.77 -11.81 1.53
CA ILE A 81 5.95 -10.97 1.77
C ILE A 81 7.14 -11.82 2.22
N LYS A 82 6.94 -12.66 3.25
CA LYS A 82 7.98 -13.54 3.80
C LYS A 82 8.54 -14.47 2.73
N SER A 83 7.66 -15.06 1.93
CA SER A 83 8.03 -15.96 0.83
C SER A 83 8.89 -15.24 -0.22
N ASN A 84 8.50 -14.03 -0.64
CA ASN A 84 9.27 -13.25 -1.61
C ASN A 84 10.68 -12.93 -1.05
N ILE A 85 10.79 -12.46 0.20
CA ILE A 85 12.09 -12.17 0.83
C ILE A 85 12.96 -13.44 0.97
N SER A 86 12.35 -14.56 1.39
CA SER A 86 13.07 -15.84 1.49
C SER A 86 13.59 -16.31 0.13
N GLN A 87 12.84 -16.10 -0.95
CA GLN A 87 13.27 -16.44 -2.30
C GLN A 87 14.42 -15.54 -2.78
N GLU A 88 14.32 -14.22 -2.57
CA GLU A 88 15.38 -13.27 -2.94
C GLU A 88 16.69 -13.52 -2.19
N SER A 89 16.60 -14.00 -0.96
CA SER A 89 17.77 -14.39 -0.14
C SER A 89 18.25 -15.82 -0.39
N ASN A 90 17.72 -16.52 -1.41
CA ASN A 90 18.03 -17.93 -1.69
C ASN A 90 17.83 -18.87 -0.49
N GLY A 91 16.93 -18.52 0.44
CA GLY A 91 16.64 -19.27 1.66
C GLY A 91 17.53 -18.94 2.86
N ASP A 92 18.48 -18.01 2.75
CA ASP A 92 19.35 -17.61 3.87
C ASP A 92 18.56 -16.89 4.99
N ILE A 93 17.43 -16.29 4.63
CA ILE A 93 16.48 -15.66 5.55
C ILE A 93 15.17 -16.45 5.49
N THR A 94 14.73 -16.93 6.65
CA THR A 94 13.41 -17.55 6.83
C THR A 94 12.64 -16.82 7.92
N PHE A 95 11.34 -17.11 8.00
CA PHE A 95 10.45 -16.43 8.93
C PHE A 95 9.56 -17.44 9.63
N THR A 96 9.23 -17.18 10.89
CA THR A 96 8.12 -17.87 11.54
C THR A 96 6.80 -17.19 11.18
N SER A 97 5.72 -17.97 11.26
CA SER A 97 4.39 -17.38 11.38
C SER A 97 4.34 -16.53 12.65
N GLY A 98 3.44 -15.57 12.65
CA GLY A 98 3.13 -14.80 13.84
C GLY A 98 1.79 -14.13 13.67
N ASP A 99 1.24 -13.69 14.79
CA ASP A 99 -0.13 -13.25 14.86
C ASP A 99 -0.24 -11.76 14.55
N PHE A 100 -1.34 -11.39 13.90
CA PHE A 100 -1.78 -10.00 13.89
C PHE A 100 -2.82 -9.79 14.99
N SER A 101 -2.91 -8.57 15.49
CA SER A 101 -3.91 -8.16 16.47
C SER A 101 -4.36 -6.72 16.22
N GLY A 102 -5.42 -6.30 16.89
CA GLY A 102 -6.03 -4.98 16.70
C GLY A 102 -6.99 -4.95 15.51
N ASN A 103 -7.27 -3.74 15.02
CA ASN A 103 -8.23 -3.51 13.95
C ASN A 103 -7.65 -2.61 12.86
N ALA A 104 -7.94 -2.93 11.61
CA ALA A 104 -7.65 -2.07 10.46
C ALA A 104 -8.92 -1.98 9.59
N THR A 105 -9.40 -0.76 9.39
CA THR A 105 -10.63 -0.47 8.63
C THR A 105 -10.30 0.44 7.47
N PHE A 106 -10.65 0.00 6.27
CA PHE A 106 -10.64 0.80 5.05
C PHE A 106 -12.03 1.39 4.83
N VAL A 107 -12.11 2.67 4.53
CA VAL A 107 -13.36 3.37 4.18
C VAL A 107 -13.21 3.96 2.79
N PHE A 108 -14.16 3.69 1.91
CA PHE A 108 -14.26 4.29 0.58
C PHE A 108 -15.60 5.02 0.47
N ASN A 109 -15.57 6.32 0.23
CA ASN A 109 -16.74 7.19 0.20
C ASN A 109 -17.18 7.50 -1.24
N PRO A 110 -18.48 7.76 -1.48
CA PRO A 110 -18.99 8.10 -2.82
C PRO A 110 -18.39 9.36 -3.45
N ASP A 111 -17.79 10.24 -2.64
CA ASP A 111 -17.14 11.47 -3.07
C ASP A 111 -15.68 11.27 -3.50
N ASN A 112 -15.26 10.02 -3.71
CA ASN A 112 -13.90 9.62 -4.07
C ASN A 112 -12.85 9.91 -2.98
N THR A 113 -13.27 10.04 -1.72
CA THR A 113 -12.36 10.09 -0.57
C THR A 113 -12.29 8.74 0.14
N SER A 114 -11.16 8.47 0.76
CA SER A 114 -10.91 7.24 1.49
C SER A 114 -10.18 7.48 2.79
N SER A 115 -10.25 6.50 3.69
CA SER A 115 -9.41 6.49 4.88
C SER A 115 -9.04 5.08 5.32
N LEU A 116 -7.81 4.94 5.85
CA LEU A 116 -7.40 3.78 6.62
C LEU A 116 -7.39 4.19 8.09
N ILE A 117 -8.11 3.44 8.92
CA ILE A 117 -8.18 3.63 10.37
C ILE A 117 -7.61 2.37 11.01
N THR A 118 -6.60 2.54 11.84
CA THR A 118 -5.92 1.45 12.54
C THR A 118 -5.96 1.71 14.04
N ASP A 119 -6.34 0.71 14.82
CA ASP A 119 -6.39 0.79 16.28
C ASP A 119 -5.74 -0.44 16.89
N ASN A 120 -4.64 -0.19 17.60
CA ASN A 120 -3.73 -1.19 18.15
C ASN A 120 -3.33 -2.26 17.13
N PHE A 121 -3.18 -1.89 15.85
CA PHE A 121 -2.82 -2.86 14.82
C PHE A 121 -1.36 -3.27 14.99
N THR A 122 -1.14 -4.56 15.22
CA THR A 122 0.20 -5.13 15.39
C THR A 122 0.36 -6.39 14.56
N GLN A 123 1.53 -6.59 13.97
CA GLN A 123 1.93 -7.86 13.37
C GLN A 123 3.30 -8.24 13.91
N SER A 124 3.37 -9.35 14.63
CA SER A 124 4.64 -9.88 15.14
C SER A 124 5.10 -11.08 14.31
N PHE A 125 6.40 -11.25 14.13
CA PHE A 125 7.01 -12.42 13.52
C PHE A 125 8.49 -12.50 13.89
N THR A 126 9.09 -13.68 13.77
CA THR A 126 10.53 -13.85 13.98
C THR A 126 11.20 -14.09 12.64
N MET A 127 12.25 -13.33 12.38
CA MET A 127 13.17 -13.55 11.27
C MET A 127 14.31 -14.45 11.73
N ILE A 128 14.63 -15.46 10.95
CA ILE A 128 15.68 -16.42 11.24
C ILE A 128 16.73 -16.29 10.13
N MET A 129 17.94 -15.93 10.52
CA MET A 129 19.09 -15.79 9.61
C MET A 129 20.15 -16.83 9.95
N SER A 130 20.77 -17.42 8.94
CA SER A 130 21.93 -18.31 9.15
C SER A 130 23.23 -17.53 9.06
N LEU A 131 23.94 -17.37 10.18
CA LEU A 131 25.25 -16.73 10.25
C LEU A 131 26.27 -17.74 10.76
N SER A 132 27.15 -18.21 9.87
CA SER A 132 28.19 -19.21 10.19
C SER A 132 27.65 -20.47 10.88
N ASP A 133 26.61 -21.08 10.28
CA ASP A 133 25.94 -22.30 10.76
C ASP A 133 25.25 -22.17 12.14
N GLN A 134 25.03 -20.94 12.61
CA GLN A 134 24.20 -20.67 13.79
C GLN A 134 22.96 -19.87 13.38
N PRO A 135 21.74 -20.33 13.72
CA PRO A 135 20.54 -19.55 13.50
C PRO A 135 20.51 -18.37 14.48
N ILE A 136 20.31 -17.16 13.94
CA ILE A 136 20.02 -15.96 14.72
C ILE A 136 18.56 -15.63 14.53
N GLU A 137 17.83 -15.61 15.64
CA GLU A 137 16.41 -15.27 15.70
C GLU A 137 16.24 -13.80 16.09
N ILE A 138 15.57 -13.04 15.25
CA ILE A 138 15.31 -11.61 15.43
C ILE A 138 13.79 -11.42 15.51
N PRO A 139 13.22 -11.16 16.70
CA PRO A 139 11.81 -10.85 16.83
C PRO A 139 11.55 -9.46 16.26
N ILE A 140 10.51 -9.35 15.43
CA ILE A 140 10.08 -8.13 14.77
C ILE A 140 8.61 -7.91 15.09
N THR A 141 8.24 -6.68 15.44
CA THR A 141 6.85 -6.26 15.59
C THR A 141 6.60 -5.00 14.76
N LEU A 142 5.71 -5.11 13.79
CA LEU A 142 5.13 -3.99 13.06
C LEU A 142 3.94 -3.46 13.85
N ILE A 143 3.88 -2.14 14.03
CA ILE A 143 2.79 -1.44 14.71
C ILE A 143 2.29 -0.36 13.76
N ILE A 144 0.98 -0.34 13.52
CA ILE A 144 0.32 0.70 12.72
C ILE A 144 -0.84 1.24 13.55
N ASN A 145 -0.86 2.54 13.82
CA ASN A 145 -1.91 3.13 14.65
C ASN A 145 -2.30 4.50 14.14
N GLY A 146 -3.59 4.82 14.22
CA GLY A 146 -4.13 6.10 13.85
C GLY A 146 -4.82 6.08 12.49
N LYS A 147 -4.85 7.22 11.82
CA LYS A 147 -5.69 7.43 10.63
C LYS A 147 -4.89 8.07 9.50
N SER A 148 -5.04 7.53 8.30
CA SER A 148 -4.63 8.18 7.07
C SER A 148 -5.84 8.43 6.17
N THR A 149 -5.83 9.53 5.42
CA THR A 149 -6.88 9.88 4.45
C THR A 149 -6.28 10.12 3.08
N ALA A 150 -7.02 9.80 2.03
CA ALA A 150 -6.60 10.05 0.67
C ALA A 150 -7.81 10.29 -0.23
N GLU A 151 -7.60 10.95 -1.36
CA GLU A 151 -8.50 10.86 -2.50
C GLU A 151 -8.15 9.62 -3.32
N TYR A 152 -9.10 9.07 -4.06
CA TYR A 152 -8.85 7.95 -4.95
C TYR A 152 -9.56 8.11 -6.29
N THR A 153 -9.01 7.48 -7.32
CA THR A 153 -9.64 7.36 -8.64
C THR A 153 -9.65 5.90 -9.07
N ILE A 154 -10.66 5.52 -9.86
CA ILE A 154 -10.83 4.14 -10.34
C ILE A 154 -10.69 4.12 -11.87
N GLU A 155 -9.86 3.21 -12.37
CA GLU A 155 -9.80 2.88 -13.79
C GLU A 155 -9.96 1.36 -13.98
N GLY A 156 -11.17 0.95 -14.37
CA GLY A 156 -11.58 -0.45 -14.37
C GLY A 156 -11.67 -0.99 -12.95
N LYS A 157 -10.79 -1.95 -12.61
CA LYS A 157 -10.66 -2.52 -11.26
C LYS A 157 -9.47 -1.97 -10.47
N ASN A 158 -8.79 -0.94 -10.99
CA ASN A 158 -7.58 -0.43 -10.38
C ASN A 158 -7.84 0.89 -9.65
N ILE A 159 -7.27 1.03 -8.47
CA ILE A 159 -7.37 2.20 -7.60
C ILE A 159 -6.02 2.92 -7.60
N THR A 160 -6.07 4.23 -7.84
CA THR A 160 -4.95 5.15 -7.67
C THR A 160 -5.29 6.13 -6.56
N PHE A 161 -4.38 6.30 -5.59
CA PHE A 161 -4.55 7.25 -4.49
C PHE A 161 -3.79 8.55 -4.75
N SER A 162 -4.36 9.66 -4.29
CA SER A 162 -3.81 11.01 -4.40
C SER A 162 -4.12 11.83 -3.14
N ASN A 163 -3.45 12.97 -2.96
CA ASN A 163 -3.73 13.90 -1.86
C ASN A 163 -3.73 13.21 -0.48
N GLN A 164 -2.75 12.34 -0.25
CA GLN A 164 -2.63 11.55 0.97
C GLN A 164 -2.23 12.44 2.14
N ASN A 165 -2.90 12.25 3.28
CA ASN A 165 -2.60 12.91 4.54
C ASN A 165 -2.40 11.86 5.63
N GLU A 166 -1.18 11.81 6.13
CA GLU A 166 -0.66 10.78 7.03
C GLU A 166 -0.21 11.35 8.37
N ASN A 167 -0.56 12.60 8.65
CA ASN A 167 -0.09 13.27 9.87
C ASN A 167 -0.60 12.59 11.15
N ASP A 168 -1.69 11.82 11.05
CA ASP A 168 -2.34 11.14 12.17
C ASP A 168 -2.09 9.62 12.18
N ILE A 169 -1.19 9.09 11.35
CA ILE A 169 -0.82 7.67 11.36
C ILE A 169 0.62 7.48 11.84
N LEU A 170 0.80 6.53 12.76
CA LEU A 170 2.08 6.08 13.28
C LEU A 170 2.36 4.69 12.70
N ILE A 171 3.49 4.57 12.01
CA ILE A 171 4.05 3.29 11.62
C ILE A 171 5.34 3.12 12.41
N ALA A 172 5.44 2.06 13.19
CA ALA A 172 6.64 1.74 13.93
C ALA A 172 7.02 0.28 13.72
N VAL A 173 8.32 0.03 13.62
CA VAL A 173 8.89 -1.32 13.58
C VAL A 173 9.79 -1.45 14.78
N ASP A 174 9.46 -2.38 15.66
CA ASP A 174 10.33 -2.83 16.74
C ASP A 174 11.13 -4.04 16.25
N VAL A 175 12.46 -3.90 16.24
CA VAL A 175 13.39 -4.98 15.95
C VAL A 175 14.18 -5.28 17.22
N ALA A 176 13.92 -6.44 17.83
CA ALA A 176 14.60 -6.90 19.05
C ALA A 176 14.63 -5.88 20.20
N GLY A 177 13.53 -5.15 20.42
CA GLY A 177 13.36 -4.13 21.45
C GLY A 177 13.82 -2.73 21.04
N SER A 178 14.22 -2.55 19.78
CA SER A 178 14.63 -1.26 19.22
C SER A 178 13.57 -0.74 18.25
N MET A 179 12.81 0.25 18.71
CA MET A 179 11.71 0.83 17.93
C MET A 179 12.20 1.92 16.98
N THR A 180 11.80 1.81 15.71
CA THR A 180 12.04 2.79 14.66
C THR A 180 10.70 3.22 14.05
N THR A 181 10.43 4.52 13.99
CA THR A 181 9.22 5.06 13.34
C THR A 181 9.50 5.35 11.86
N MET A 182 8.53 5.03 11.01
CA MET A 182 8.57 5.29 9.58
C MET A 182 7.59 6.41 9.22
N THR A 183 8.04 7.38 8.42
CA THR A 183 7.19 8.36 7.75
C THR A 183 6.98 7.86 6.32
N GLN A 184 5.96 7.05 6.07
CA GLN A 184 5.74 6.48 4.73
C GLN A 184 4.29 6.61 4.28
N SER A 185 4.18 6.95 2.99
CA SER A 185 2.96 6.94 2.18
C SER A 185 2.39 5.52 2.13
N LEU A 186 1.47 5.18 3.04
CA LEU A 186 0.85 3.84 3.15
C LEU A 186 0.07 3.44 1.89
N PHE A 187 -0.30 4.43 1.09
CA PHE A 187 -0.94 4.22 -0.20
C PHE A 187 0.00 4.53 -1.36
N GLY A 188 1.33 4.52 -1.16
CA GLY A 188 2.33 4.84 -2.19
C GLY A 188 2.38 6.31 -2.59
N ASP A 189 3.19 6.68 -3.58
CA ASP A 189 3.32 8.08 -3.97
C ASP A 189 2.05 8.62 -4.67
N PRO A 190 1.61 9.85 -4.38
CA PRO A 190 0.43 10.45 -5.03
C PRO A 190 0.55 10.49 -6.56
N GLY A 191 -0.45 9.93 -7.26
CA GLY A 191 -0.66 10.17 -8.69
C GLY A 191 0.32 9.51 -9.67
N THR A 192 1.21 8.63 -9.21
CA THR A 192 2.24 8.02 -10.07
C THR A 192 1.94 6.59 -10.51
N GLN A 193 1.10 5.82 -9.79
CA GLN A 193 0.81 4.41 -10.12
C GLN A 193 -0.59 3.95 -9.67
N LYS A 194 -1.13 2.94 -10.36
CA LYS A 194 -2.27 2.15 -9.89
C LYS A 194 -1.77 1.27 -8.76
N LEU A 195 -2.26 1.51 -7.55
CA LEU A 195 -1.66 0.97 -6.33
C LEU A 195 -2.31 -0.34 -5.93
N TYR A 196 -3.62 -0.42 -6.13
CA TYR A 196 -4.42 -1.59 -5.77
C TYR A 196 -5.31 -2.00 -6.92
N GLN A 197 -5.52 -3.30 -7.05
CA GLN A 197 -6.61 -3.88 -7.81
C GLN A 197 -7.66 -4.38 -6.83
N TYR A 198 -8.92 -3.96 -6.99
CA TYR A 198 -10.02 -4.42 -6.14
C TYR A 198 -10.87 -5.46 -6.86
N ASP A 199 -11.41 -6.40 -6.10
CA ASP A 199 -12.43 -7.33 -6.56
C ASP A 199 -13.50 -7.54 -5.49
N CYS A 200 -14.76 -7.35 -5.86
CA CYS A 200 -15.90 -7.59 -4.99
C CYS A 200 -16.32 -9.05 -5.16
N ILE A 201 -15.80 -9.90 -4.28
CA ILE A 201 -16.05 -11.34 -4.32
C ILE A 201 -17.54 -11.62 -4.10
N ASP A 202 -18.14 -10.90 -3.15
CA ASP A 202 -19.57 -10.91 -2.87
C ASP A 202 -20.01 -9.57 -2.22
N SER A 203 -21.24 -9.47 -1.72
CA SER A 203 -21.77 -8.24 -1.12
C SER A 203 -21.08 -7.80 0.18
N ASN A 204 -20.38 -8.72 0.85
CA ASN A 204 -19.75 -8.55 2.15
C ASN A 204 -18.24 -8.78 2.14
N THR A 205 -17.66 -9.27 1.04
CA THR A 205 -16.24 -9.59 0.93
C THR A 205 -15.57 -8.81 -0.19
N LEU A 206 -14.53 -8.06 0.16
CA LEU A 206 -13.69 -7.27 -0.75
C LEU A 206 -12.26 -7.81 -0.72
N SER A 207 -11.70 -8.05 -1.90
CA SER A 207 -10.29 -8.36 -2.09
C SER A 207 -9.55 -7.12 -2.59
N LEU A 208 -8.49 -6.70 -1.90
CA LEU A 208 -7.58 -5.64 -2.36
C LEU A 208 -6.19 -6.24 -2.62
N LYS A 209 -5.80 -6.35 -3.89
CA LYS A 209 -4.45 -6.79 -4.28
C LYS A 209 -3.55 -5.58 -4.50
N VAL A 210 -2.41 -5.52 -3.82
CA VAL A 210 -1.37 -4.53 -4.11
C VAL A 210 -0.71 -4.89 -5.45
N ILE A 211 -0.60 -3.92 -6.37
CA ILE A 211 -0.05 -4.12 -7.72
C ILE A 211 1.10 -3.16 -8.07
N ALA A 212 1.44 -2.22 -7.18
CA ALA A 212 2.51 -1.24 -7.38
C ALA A 212 3.87 -1.68 -6.82
N VAL A 213 4.03 -2.97 -6.48
CA VAL A 213 5.29 -3.51 -5.99
C VAL A 213 5.93 -4.35 -7.09
N ASP A 214 6.95 -3.78 -7.73
CA ASP A 214 7.71 -4.48 -8.76
C ASP A 214 8.40 -5.72 -8.17
N ASN A 215 8.38 -6.83 -8.93
CA ASN A 215 9.05 -8.09 -8.61
C ASN A 215 8.55 -8.85 -7.37
N MET A 216 7.41 -8.46 -6.77
CA MET A 216 6.76 -9.25 -5.72
C MET A 216 5.31 -9.57 -6.09
N ASP A 217 4.94 -10.85 -6.08
CA ASP A 217 3.53 -11.25 -6.13
C ASP A 217 2.98 -11.34 -4.72
N LEU A 218 2.18 -10.34 -4.34
CA LEU A 218 1.55 -10.26 -3.03
C LEU A 218 0.15 -10.86 -3.09
N ALA A 219 -0.17 -11.69 -2.09
CA ALA A 219 -1.54 -12.17 -1.91
C ALA A 219 -2.49 -10.98 -1.65
N PRO A 220 -3.77 -11.07 -2.03
CA PRO A 220 -4.70 -9.99 -1.75
C PRO A 220 -5.00 -9.87 -0.24
N LEU A 221 -5.28 -8.63 0.19
CA LEU A 221 -5.89 -8.35 1.48
C LEU A 221 -7.38 -8.71 1.42
N MET A 222 -7.84 -9.49 2.40
CA MET A 222 -9.23 -9.94 2.48
C MET A 222 -9.96 -9.11 3.53
N LEU A 223 -10.95 -8.35 3.06
CA LEU A 223 -11.70 -7.41 3.88
C LEU A 223 -13.18 -7.80 3.93
N ASN A 224 -13.78 -7.67 5.11
CA ASN A 224 -15.21 -7.88 5.31
C ASN A 224 -15.93 -6.56 5.56
N LYS A 225 -17.12 -6.42 4.99
CA LYS A 225 -17.94 -5.23 5.15
C LYS A 225 -18.33 -5.03 6.61
N VAL A 226 -18.16 -3.81 7.11
CA VAL A 226 -18.65 -3.40 8.42
C VAL A 226 -20.16 -3.19 8.33
N GLN A 227 -20.92 -3.84 9.21
CA GLN A 227 -22.38 -3.73 9.29
C GLN A 227 -22.83 -2.44 9.96
#